data_AF-A0A4Q3RHC2-F1
#
_entry.id   AF-A0A4Q3RHC2-F1
#
_cell.length_a   1.000
_cell.length_b   1.000
_cell.length_c   1.000
_cell.angle_alpha   90.00
_cell.angle_beta   90.00
_cell.angle_gamma   90.00
#
_symmetry.space_group_name_H-M   'P 1'
#
loop_
_entity.id
_entity.type
_entity.pdbx_description
1 polymer ?
#
loop_
_entity_poly.entity_id
_entity_poly.type
_entity_poly.pdbx_seq_one_letter_code
_entity_poly.pdbx_strand_id
1 'polypeptide(L)'
;MFYHVKELQFNARVSKPDPAFATLLLEQFGGANGELAAALRYFGQAFGAKNPYPDKYDLLMDIATEEFSHLEIVGATIQMLLTGINGDLKNAAENSEIMQLLDGKAAKENMIHQAMVAPQFFVGTGGGPAYTNSQGVPWTAAYINGDVQGDLTSELRSNVGAETRAKLVYEYLLQFTDDPYVKETLRFLMTREVAHFQMFEAALETLQPNFPPGILQSDPRYSNLYFNMSSGNDFSGPWNEGVSSRLGEEFQYIDDPIRHVMETNGLLDQKAAGTNRTEKSVQQMNKALSEERSAEVAAASPIGPQQWNKPEAGNAATHLSGMPIENKIWAIDPPASSYPSCIAVKCAEEQSLVAGEAYLRLLREALMIRGKNISSRNILIELAEELSTVLNVQKFKTDLDSDIGLEKFRTDLDEVRTKNIRRFPALVFRRQGYEPLLLQGYRPYAIWLELMNKLAPDIKRKENSGIEAYRAYWPHLLEREEKEMLEIAAHG
;
A
#
# COMPACT_ATOMS: atom_id res chain seq x y z
N MET A 1 -13.20 1.00 7.93
CA MET A 1 -12.82 1.85 9.09
C MET A 1 -11.47 2.44 8.76
N PHE A 2 -11.27 3.73 8.96
CA PHE A 2 -10.00 4.41 8.71
C PHE A 2 -9.40 4.83 10.05
N TYR A 3 -8.08 4.81 10.14
CA TYR A 3 -7.34 5.48 11.20
C TYR A 3 -6.46 6.54 10.56
N HIS A 4 -6.26 7.65 11.25
CA HIS A 4 -5.39 8.73 10.81
C HIS A 4 -4.17 8.77 11.71
N VAL A 5 -3.00 8.87 11.08
CA VAL A 5 -1.71 9.08 11.74
C VAL A 5 -1.27 10.50 11.39
N LYS A 6 -0.80 11.27 12.38
CA LYS A 6 -0.50 12.70 12.19
C LYS A 6 0.73 12.94 11.33
N GLU A 7 1.64 11.98 11.31
CA GLU A 7 2.86 12.00 10.54
C GLU A 7 2.56 11.73 9.06
N LEU A 8 3.00 12.64 8.18
CA LEU A 8 2.89 12.45 6.73
C LEU A 8 3.68 11.21 6.27
N GLN A 9 3.15 10.50 5.28
CA GLN A 9 3.85 9.37 4.63
C GLN A 9 5.24 9.78 4.09
N PHE A 10 5.35 11.02 3.59
CA PHE A 10 6.60 11.66 3.21
C PHE A 10 6.73 13.02 3.89
N ASN A 11 7.91 13.33 4.42
CA ASN A 11 8.17 14.60 5.11
C ASN A 11 8.27 15.77 4.11
N ALA A 12 7.10 16.29 3.73
CA ALA A 12 6.95 17.46 2.88
C ALA A 12 7.59 18.69 3.54
N ARG A 13 8.36 19.45 2.75
CA ARG A 13 9.08 20.63 3.22
C ARG A 13 9.05 21.70 2.13
N VAL A 14 9.16 22.95 2.56
CA VAL A 14 9.18 24.14 1.71
C VAL A 14 10.24 25.09 2.26
N SER A 15 11.06 25.69 1.40
CA SER A 15 12.11 26.64 1.82
C SER A 15 11.59 28.07 2.01
N LYS A 16 10.54 28.45 1.28
CA LYS A 16 9.91 29.78 1.34
C LYS A 16 8.47 29.77 0.81
N PRO A 17 7.62 30.73 1.21
CA PRO A 17 6.29 30.89 0.62
C PRO A 17 6.32 31.14 -0.90
N ASP A 18 5.39 30.52 -1.63
CA ASP A 18 5.19 30.70 -3.07
C ASP A 18 3.73 30.43 -3.45
N PRO A 19 2.85 31.44 -3.35
CA PRO A 19 1.42 31.30 -3.66
C PRO A 19 1.13 31.01 -5.13
N ALA A 20 2.01 31.45 -6.03
CA ALA A 20 1.85 31.20 -7.46
C ALA A 20 2.04 29.71 -7.76
N PHE A 21 3.09 29.11 -7.20
CA PHE A 21 3.31 27.68 -7.30
C PHE A 21 2.24 26.86 -6.57
N ALA A 22 1.77 27.33 -5.41
CA ALA A 22 0.64 26.72 -4.71
C ALA A 22 -0.62 26.63 -5.59
N THR A 23 -0.87 27.64 -6.45
CA THR A 23 -2.02 27.64 -7.37
C THR A 23 -1.87 26.55 -8.43
N LEU A 24 -0.66 26.37 -8.96
CA LEU A 24 -0.38 25.28 -9.91
C LEU A 24 -0.54 23.91 -9.26
N LEU A 25 -0.13 23.76 -8.00
CA LEU A 25 -0.20 22.52 -7.25
C LEU A 25 -1.65 22.05 -6.99
N LEU A 26 -2.64 22.93 -7.14
CA LEU A 26 -4.06 22.56 -7.13
C LEU A 26 -4.42 21.57 -8.25
N GLU A 27 -3.66 21.46 -9.34
CA GLU A 27 -3.86 20.41 -10.34
C GLU A 27 -3.72 19.01 -9.73
N GLN A 28 -2.79 18.83 -8.79
CA GLN A 28 -2.62 17.55 -8.08
C GLN A 28 -3.52 17.42 -6.84
N PHE A 29 -4.18 18.48 -6.39
CA PHE A 29 -5.13 18.40 -5.29
C PHE A 29 -6.57 18.16 -5.79
N GLY A 30 -7.13 19.14 -6.52
CA GLY A 30 -8.51 19.15 -7.00
C GLY A 30 -8.65 19.06 -8.53
N GLY A 31 -7.57 18.84 -9.27
CA GLY A 31 -7.59 18.61 -10.71
C GLY A 31 -8.09 17.21 -11.11
N ALA A 32 -8.34 17.03 -12.41
CA ALA A 32 -8.90 15.78 -12.95
C ALA A 32 -7.93 14.58 -12.88
N ASN A 33 -6.63 14.87 -12.83
CA ASN A 33 -5.57 13.85 -12.69
C ASN A 33 -4.84 13.99 -11.35
N GLY A 34 -5.46 14.62 -10.35
CA GLY A 34 -4.87 14.78 -9.01
C GLY A 34 -5.26 13.68 -8.02
N GLU A 35 -4.68 13.73 -6.82
CA GLU A 35 -4.74 12.63 -5.84
C GLU A 35 -6.18 12.37 -5.36
N LEU A 36 -7.04 13.39 -5.30
CA LEU A 36 -8.44 13.20 -4.92
C LEU A 36 -9.19 12.36 -5.96
N ALA A 37 -8.89 12.57 -7.25
CA ALA A 37 -9.48 11.77 -8.31
C ALA A 37 -8.95 10.33 -8.26
N ALA A 38 -7.65 10.13 -8.05
CA ALA A 38 -7.04 8.80 -7.89
C ALA A 38 -7.65 8.05 -6.69
N ALA A 39 -7.62 8.65 -5.50
CA ALA A 39 -8.16 8.06 -4.27
C ALA A 39 -9.61 7.57 -4.44
N LEU A 40 -10.49 8.47 -4.91
CA LEU A 40 -11.91 8.14 -5.04
C LEU A 40 -12.21 7.16 -6.17
N ARG A 41 -11.41 7.17 -7.25
CA ARG A 41 -11.54 6.21 -8.35
C ARG A 41 -11.26 4.79 -7.87
N TYR A 42 -10.10 4.58 -7.27
CA TYR A 42 -9.67 3.25 -6.84
C TYR A 42 -10.56 2.73 -5.70
N PHE A 43 -10.96 3.63 -4.79
CA PHE A 43 -11.90 3.30 -3.73
C PHE A 43 -13.26 2.85 -4.26
N GLY A 44 -13.80 3.53 -5.27
CA GLY A 44 -15.08 3.19 -5.89
C GLY A 44 -15.04 1.85 -6.63
N GLN A 45 -13.98 1.62 -7.42
CA GLN A 45 -13.76 0.38 -8.17
C GLN A 45 -13.61 -0.83 -7.25
N ALA A 46 -12.94 -0.66 -6.10
CA ALA A 46 -12.69 -1.75 -5.17
C ALA A 46 -13.98 -2.47 -4.74
N PHE A 47 -15.10 -1.78 -4.56
CA PHE A 47 -16.33 -2.41 -4.08
C PHE A 47 -16.80 -3.60 -4.95
N GLY A 48 -16.68 -3.49 -6.28
CA GLY A 48 -17.03 -4.58 -7.20
C GLY A 48 -16.11 -5.79 -7.09
N ALA A 49 -14.86 -5.59 -6.64
CA ALA A 49 -13.85 -6.62 -6.51
C ALA A 49 -13.95 -7.44 -5.22
N LYS A 50 -14.61 -6.94 -4.15
CA LYS A 50 -14.51 -7.48 -2.77
C LYS A 50 -14.63 -9.00 -2.65
N ASN A 51 -15.59 -9.60 -3.34
CA ASN A 51 -15.83 -11.04 -3.31
C ASN A 51 -15.28 -11.75 -4.54
N PRO A 52 -15.52 -11.28 -5.78
CA PRO A 52 -15.07 -12.00 -6.97
C PRO A 52 -13.55 -11.97 -7.15
N TYR A 53 -12.89 -10.91 -6.68
CA TYR A 53 -11.46 -10.66 -6.85
C TYR A 53 -10.84 -10.09 -5.57
N PRO A 54 -10.79 -10.86 -4.46
CA PRO A 54 -10.41 -10.35 -3.14
C PRO A 54 -8.97 -9.83 -3.08
N ASP A 55 -8.08 -10.36 -3.92
CA ASP A 55 -6.70 -9.89 -4.09
C ASP A 55 -6.64 -8.52 -4.80
N LYS A 56 -7.53 -8.26 -5.77
CA LYS A 56 -7.63 -6.95 -6.45
C LYS A 56 -8.34 -5.94 -5.56
N TYR A 57 -9.30 -6.39 -4.74
CA TYR A 57 -9.91 -5.56 -3.70
C TYR A 57 -8.85 -5.02 -2.74
N ASP A 58 -7.96 -5.88 -2.27
CA ASP A 58 -6.85 -5.54 -1.38
C ASP A 58 -5.96 -4.48 -2.02
N LEU A 59 -5.47 -4.74 -3.24
CA LEU A 59 -4.66 -3.79 -4.01
C LEU A 59 -5.34 -2.43 -4.20
N LEU A 60 -6.59 -2.41 -4.65
CA LEU A 60 -7.32 -1.17 -4.94
C LEU A 60 -7.56 -0.36 -3.66
N MET A 61 -7.89 -1.01 -2.55
CA MET A 61 -8.09 -0.34 -1.26
C MET A 61 -6.77 0.19 -0.68
N ASP A 62 -5.67 -0.57 -0.81
CA ASP A 62 -4.34 -0.15 -0.36
C ASP A 62 -3.89 1.09 -1.11
N ILE A 63 -3.95 1.08 -2.45
CA ILE A 63 -3.56 2.23 -3.27
C ILE A 63 -4.52 3.40 -3.01
N ALA A 64 -5.84 3.19 -3.00
CA ALA A 64 -6.80 4.27 -2.67
C ALA A 64 -6.51 4.94 -1.32
N THR A 65 -6.08 4.17 -0.33
CA THR A 65 -5.74 4.69 1.00
C THR A 65 -4.39 5.42 0.99
N GLU A 66 -3.43 4.93 0.21
CA GLU A 66 -2.18 5.63 -0.05
C GLU A 66 -2.42 6.99 -0.75
N GLU A 67 -3.33 7.06 -1.72
CA GLU A 67 -3.69 8.32 -2.41
C GLU A 67 -4.26 9.38 -1.47
N PHE A 68 -4.98 8.99 -0.42
CA PHE A 68 -5.39 9.95 0.62
C PHE A 68 -4.19 10.52 1.39
N SER A 69 -3.11 9.74 1.55
CA SER A 69 -1.86 10.24 2.12
C SER A 69 -1.13 11.18 1.16
N HIS A 70 -1.20 10.91 -0.15
CA HIS A 70 -0.63 11.81 -1.17
C HIS A 70 -1.41 13.13 -1.22
N LEU A 71 -2.74 13.06 -1.17
CA LEU A 71 -3.60 14.25 -1.07
C LEU A 71 -3.25 15.09 0.17
N GLU A 72 -2.96 14.45 1.31
CA GLU A 72 -2.49 15.13 2.53
C GLU A 72 -1.12 15.77 2.34
N ILE A 73 -0.16 15.08 1.70
CA ILE A 73 1.16 15.63 1.35
C ILE A 73 1.03 16.88 0.46
N VAL A 74 0.19 16.81 -0.59
CA VAL A 74 -0.07 17.92 -1.50
C VAL A 74 -0.71 19.09 -0.75
N GLY A 75 -1.75 18.82 0.04
CA GLY A 75 -2.43 19.84 0.87
C GLY A 75 -1.50 20.50 1.88
N ALA A 76 -0.65 19.72 2.57
CA ALA A 76 0.34 20.24 3.50
C ALA A 76 1.40 21.10 2.79
N THR A 77 1.83 20.69 1.60
CA THR A 77 2.76 21.47 0.77
C THR A 77 2.15 22.80 0.36
N ILE A 78 0.91 22.81 -0.12
CA ILE A 78 0.14 24.04 -0.41
C ILE A 78 0.09 24.93 0.84
N GLN A 79 -0.29 24.37 1.99
CA GLN A 79 -0.39 25.13 3.23
C GLN A 79 0.94 25.75 3.66
N MET A 80 2.05 25.04 3.50
CA MET A 80 3.38 25.56 3.80
C MET A 80 3.81 26.67 2.82
N LEU A 81 3.50 26.54 1.53
CA LEU A 81 3.74 27.56 0.50
C LEU A 81 2.92 28.84 0.75
N LEU A 82 1.87 28.76 1.55
CA LEU A 82 1.03 29.90 1.98
C LEU A 82 1.39 30.43 3.38
N THR A 83 2.45 29.93 4.01
CA THR A 83 2.86 30.36 5.37
C THR A 83 3.17 31.86 5.41
N GLY A 84 2.74 32.54 6.48
CA GLY A 84 2.84 34.00 6.64
C GLY A 84 1.58 34.72 6.13
N ILE A 85 1.09 34.35 4.95
CA ILE A 85 -0.08 34.99 4.31
C ILE A 85 -1.36 34.77 5.11
N ASN A 86 -1.56 33.57 5.66
CA ASN A 86 -2.77 33.24 6.43
C ASN A 86 -2.87 34.05 7.74
N GLY A 87 -1.73 34.40 8.34
CA GLY A 87 -1.68 35.26 9.52
C GLY A 87 -2.09 36.68 9.18
N ASP A 88 -1.53 37.23 8.10
CA ASP A 88 -1.82 38.57 7.61
C ASP A 88 -3.30 38.73 7.22
N LEU A 89 -3.88 37.73 6.53
CA LEU A 89 -5.30 37.72 6.16
C LEU A 89 -6.25 37.79 7.37
N LYS A 90 -5.85 37.23 8.52
CA LYS A 90 -6.68 37.18 9.74
C LYS A 90 -6.48 38.38 10.66
N ASN A 91 -5.50 39.23 10.40
CA ASN A 91 -5.20 40.41 11.23
C ASN A 91 -6.12 41.60 10.88
N ALA A 92 -7.42 41.42 11.10
CA ALA A 92 -8.44 42.44 10.77
C ALA A 92 -8.37 43.71 11.62
N ALA A 93 -7.81 43.63 12.83
CA ALA A 93 -7.66 44.77 13.73
C ALA A 93 -6.56 45.74 13.26
N GLU A 94 -5.49 45.21 12.66
CA GLU A 94 -4.43 46.04 12.09
C GLU A 94 -4.70 46.38 10.62
N ASN A 95 -5.61 45.73 9.89
CA ASN A 95 -5.81 45.97 8.45
C ASN A 95 -6.27 47.40 8.05
N SER A 96 -6.78 48.24 8.96
CA SER A 96 -6.95 49.69 8.67
C SER A 96 -5.63 50.48 8.70
N GLU A 97 -4.62 49.97 9.40
CA GLU A 97 -3.33 50.60 9.66
C GLU A 97 -2.16 49.87 8.97
N ILE A 98 -2.18 48.54 8.75
CA ILE A 98 -1.24 47.74 7.95
C ILE A 98 -1.27 48.14 6.48
N MET A 99 -2.44 48.50 5.92
CA MET A 99 -2.47 49.05 4.57
C MET A 99 -1.82 50.45 4.48
N GLN A 100 -1.59 51.09 5.63
CA GLN A 100 -0.82 52.34 5.79
C GLN A 100 0.64 52.09 6.25
N LEU A 101 0.94 50.95 6.88
CA LEU A 101 2.25 50.55 7.44
C LEU A 101 3.02 49.53 6.59
N LEU A 102 2.42 48.93 5.54
CA LEU A 102 3.14 48.20 4.51
C LEU A 102 4.14 49.18 3.89
N ASP A 103 5.43 48.95 4.14
CA ASP A 103 6.55 49.78 3.68
C ASP A 103 6.47 50.02 2.17
N GLY A 104 5.88 51.16 1.80
CA GLY A 104 5.83 51.67 0.44
C GLY A 104 4.80 51.02 -0.50
N LYS A 105 4.47 51.77 -1.55
CA LYS A 105 3.59 51.40 -2.67
C LYS A 105 3.88 50.01 -3.25
N ALA A 106 5.14 49.58 -3.23
CA ALA A 106 5.61 48.31 -3.77
C ALA A 106 5.11 47.07 -2.99
N ALA A 107 5.08 47.12 -1.65
CA ALA A 107 4.60 45.99 -0.84
C ALA A 107 3.10 45.76 -1.04
N LYS A 108 2.32 46.85 -1.09
CA LYS A 108 0.89 46.83 -1.42
C LYS A 108 0.62 46.30 -2.84
N GLU A 109 1.38 46.77 -3.83
CA GLU A 109 1.28 46.28 -5.21
C GLU A 109 1.63 44.80 -5.32
N ASN A 110 2.62 44.32 -4.57
CA ASN A 110 3.01 42.91 -4.55
C ASN A 110 1.92 42.01 -3.93
N MET A 111 1.30 42.42 -2.82
CA MET A 111 0.18 41.66 -2.25
C MET A 111 -1.03 41.62 -3.18
N ILE A 112 -1.38 42.75 -3.82
CA ILE A 112 -2.46 42.79 -4.82
C ILE A 112 -2.13 41.87 -6.00
N HIS A 113 -0.89 41.91 -6.49
CA HIS A 113 -0.44 41.02 -7.55
C HIS A 113 -0.57 39.54 -7.13
N GLN A 114 -0.10 39.15 -5.94
CA GLN A 114 -0.26 37.77 -5.45
C GLN A 114 -1.73 37.36 -5.29
N ALA A 115 -2.60 38.24 -4.79
CA ALA A 115 -4.03 37.98 -4.71
C ALA A 115 -4.68 37.83 -6.10
N MET A 116 -4.16 38.49 -7.13
CA MET A 116 -4.60 38.29 -8.52
C MET A 116 -4.05 36.98 -9.13
N VAL A 117 -2.85 36.54 -8.74
CA VAL A 117 -2.26 35.27 -9.19
C VAL A 117 -2.85 34.05 -8.48
N ALA A 118 -3.32 34.22 -7.24
CA ALA A 118 -3.80 33.14 -6.39
C ALA A 118 -5.16 33.46 -5.70
N PRO A 119 -6.18 33.98 -6.42
CA PRO A 119 -7.40 34.50 -5.81
C PRO A 119 -8.15 33.47 -4.97
N GLN A 120 -8.04 32.18 -5.33
CA GLN A 120 -8.65 31.07 -4.58
C GLN A 120 -8.15 30.99 -3.13
N PHE A 121 -6.85 31.24 -2.90
CA PHE A 121 -6.28 31.20 -1.56
C PHE A 121 -6.59 32.46 -0.76
N PHE A 122 -6.46 33.63 -1.38
CA PHE A 122 -6.60 34.91 -0.67
C PHE A 122 -8.06 35.30 -0.39
N VAL A 123 -8.99 34.94 -1.27
CA VAL A 123 -10.40 35.37 -1.18
C VAL A 123 -11.32 34.19 -0.91
N GLY A 124 -11.11 33.06 -1.61
CA GLY A 124 -12.03 31.92 -1.56
C GLY A 124 -11.91 31.08 -0.29
N THR A 125 -10.69 30.77 0.14
CA THR A 125 -10.44 29.76 1.20
C THR A 125 -9.76 30.32 2.45
N GLY A 126 -9.36 31.60 2.44
CA GLY A 126 -8.59 32.19 3.55
C GLY A 126 -7.27 31.46 3.81
N GLY A 127 -6.68 30.92 2.74
CA GLY A 127 -5.37 30.29 2.74
C GLY A 127 -5.33 28.78 2.96
N GLY A 128 -6.46 28.09 2.83
CA GLY A 128 -6.53 26.63 2.80
C GLY A 128 -6.46 26.09 1.36
N PRO A 129 -6.13 24.80 1.15
CA PRO A 129 -6.23 24.19 -0.17
C PRO A 129 -7.70 24.20 -0.65
N ALA A 130 -7.92 24.64 -1.88
CA ALA A 130 -9.23 24.63 -2.52
C ALA A 130 -9.47 23.29 -3.23
N TYR A 131 -10.70 22.75 -3.16
CA TYR A 131 -11.11 21.58 -3.97
C TYR A 131 -11.40 21.98 -5.43
N THR A 132 -10.43 22.63 -6.06
CA THR A 132 -10.48 23.09 -7.44
C THR A 132 -9.19 22.70 -8.16
N ASN A 133 -9.17 22.78 -9.49
CA ASN A 133 -7.92 22.82 -10.25
C ASN A 133 -7.25 24.21 -10.17
N SER A 134 -6.14 24.41 -10.88
CA SER A 134 -5.37 25.68 -10.88
C SER A 134 -6.15 26.86 -11.49
N GLN A 135 -7.17 26.58 -12.31
CA GLN A 135 -8.06 27.58 -12.91
C GLN A 135 -9.31 27.85 -12.06
N GLY A 136 -9.43 27.23 -10.88
CA GLY A 136 -10.57 27.42 -9.99
C GLY A 136 -11.81 26.63 -10.38
N VAL A 137 -11.72 25.68 -11.31
CA VAL A 137 -12.83 24.77 -11.62
C VAL A 137 -12.98 23.77 -10.47
N PRO A 138 -14.15 23.69 -9.80
CA PRO A 138 -14.36 22.74 -8.73
C PRO A 138 -14.13 21.29 -9.18
N TRP A 139 -13.54 20.50 -8.29
CA TRP A 139 -13.46 19.06 -8.50
C TRP A 139 -14.87 18.48 -8.68
N THR A 140 -15.01 17.52 -9.60
CA THR A 140 -16.29 16.90 -9.91
C THR A 140 -16.14 15.39 -10.06
N ALA A 141 -17.13 14.65 -9.56
CA ALA A 141 -17.20 13.20 -9.75
C ALA A 141 -17.26 12.79 -11.22
N ALA A 142 -17.61 13.72 -12.13
CA ALA A 142 -17.54 13.49 -13.58
C ALA A 142 -16.14 13.10 -14.07
N TYR A 143 -15.08 13.44 -13.33
CA TYR A 143 -13.71 13.01 -13.66
C TYR A 143 -13.50 11.50 -13.56
N ILE A 144 -14.29 10.80 -12.74
CA ILE A 144 -14.04 9.39 -12.39
C ILE A 144 -15.28 8.50 -12.54
N ASN A 145 -16.48 9.06 -12.72
CA ASN A 145 -17.71 8.27 -12.79
C ASN A 145 -17.71 7.29 -13.99
N GLY A 146 -17.01 7.65 -15.07
CA GLY A 146 -16.79 6.77 -16.22
C GLY A 146 -15.80 5.62 -15.95
N ASP A 147 -15.05 5.66 -14.85
CA ASP A 147 -14.01 4.67 -14.51
C ASP A 147 -14.50 3.59 -13.54
N VAL A 148 -15.75 3.67 -13.07
CA VAL A 148 -16.37 2.66 -12.19
C VAL A 148 -17.46 1.95 -12.99
N GLN A 149 -17.05 0.97 -13.79
CA GLN A 149 -17.89 0.30 -14.80
C GLN A 149 -18.34 -1.10 -14.37
N GLY A 150 -17.71 -1.68 -13.36
CA GLY A 150 -17.95 -3.06 -12.91
C GLY A 150 -17.20 -4.12 -13.72
N ASP A 151 -16.24 -3.73 -14.56
CA ASP A 151 -15.34 -4.63 -15.29
C ASP A 151 -13.88 -4.28 -15.00
N LEU A 152 -13.21 -5.08 -14.17
CA LEU A 152 -11.84 -4.82 -13.73
C LEU A 152 -10.84 -4.73 -14.89
N THR A 153 -11.10 -5.38 -16.03
CA THR A 153 -10.17 -5.31 -17.17
C THR A 153 -10.21 -3.94 -17.85
N SER A 154 -11.37 -3.29 -17.86
CA SER A 154 -11.54 -1.90 -18.31
C SER A 154 -11.00 -0.92 -17.25
N GLU A 155 -11.39 -1.13 -15.99
CA GLU A 155 -11.06 -0.22 -14.88
C GLU A 155 -9.55 -0.13 -14.62
N LEU A 156 -8.83 -1.27 -14.59
CA LEU A 156 -7.38 -1.27 -14.40
C LEU A 156 -6.64 -0.56 -15.54
N ARG A 157 -7.16 -0.60 -16.78
CA ARG A 157 -6.58 0.18 -17.89
C ARG A 157 -6.82 1.67 -17.71
N SER A 158 -7.99 2.06 -17.20
CA SER A 158 -8.23 3.46 -16.84
C SER A 158 -7.28 3.92 -15.75
N ASN A 159 -7.00 3.07 -14.75
CA ASN A 159 -6.06 3.37 -13.66
C ASN A 159 -4.64 3.55 -14.19
N VAL A 160 -4.14 2.62 -15.01
CA VAL A 160 -2.84 2.77 -15.71
C VAL A 160 -2.77 4.10 -16.48
N GLY A 161 -3.85 4.47 -17.18
CA GLY A 161 -3.95 5.77 -17.85
C GLY A 161 -3.98 6.96 -16.88
N ALA A 162 -4.59 6.82 -15.70
CA ALA A 162 -4.65 7.84 -14.65
C ALA A 162 -3.26 8.17 -14.13
N GLU A 163 -2.55 7.14 -13.66
CA GLU A 163 -1.19 7.21 -13.13
C GLU A 163 -0.24 7.82 -14.16
N THR A 164 -0.41 7.45 -15.44
CA THR A 164 0.37 8.03 -16.54
C THR A 164 0.15 9.54 -16.65
N ARG A 165 -1.10 10.02 -16.53
CA ARG A 165 -1.43 11.44 -16.65
C ARG A 165 -0.99 12.23 -15.42
N ALA A 166 -1.21 11.70 -14.22
CA ALA A 166 -0.79 12.31 -12.96
C ALA A 166 0.75 12.45 -12.88
N LYS A 167 1.49 11.40 -13.25
CA LYS A 167 2.96 11.44 -13.41
C LYS A 167 3.44 12.55 -14.36
N LEU A 168 2.72 12.81 -15.45
CA LEU A 168 3.05 13.89 -16.39
C LEU A 168 2.77 15.27 -15.79
N VAL A 169 1.69 15.43 -15.02
CA VAL A 169 1.42 16.70 -14.31
C VAL A 169 2.55 16.99 -13.32
N TYR A 170 3.02 16.01 -12.56
CA TYR A 170 4.19 16.17 -11.69
C TYR A 170 5.48 16.53 -12.47
N GLU A 171 5.70 15.93 -13.63
CA GLU A 171 6.83 16.26 -14.49
C GLU A 171 6.79 17.72 -14.96
N TYR A 172 5.60 18.25 -15.28
CA TYR A 172 5.43 19.65 -15.64
C TYR A 172 5.62 20.57 -14.43
N LEU A 173 5.04 20.22 -13.27
CA LEU A 173 5.19 21.02 -12.03
C LEU A 173 6.66 21.20 -11.61
N LEU A 174 7.51 20.19 -11.83
CA LEU A 174 8.95 20.28 -11.54
C LEU A 174 9.66 21.44 -12.26
N GLN A 175 9.11 21.92 -13.38
CA GLN A 175 9.67 23.02 -14.17
C GLN A 175 9.29 24.40 -13.63
N PHE A 176 8.26 24.49 -12.77
CA PHE A 176 7.70 25.75 -12.29
C PHE A 176 8.16 26.14 -10.88
N THR A 177 9.12 25.40 -10.31
CA THR A 177 9.71 25.74 -9.01
C THR A 177 11.20 25.46 -9.01
N ASP A 178 11.95 26.22 -8.21
CA ASP A 178 13.37 25.95 -7.90
C ASP A 178 13.60 25.60 -6.43
N ASP A 179 12.52 25.51 -5.64
CA ASP A 179 12.61 25.09 -4.25
C ASP A 179 13.07 23.62 -4.17
N PRO A 180 14.26 23.34 -3.58
CA PRO A 180 14.80 21.99 -3.56
C PRO A 180 13.92 21.02 -2.75
N TYR A 181 13.25 21.51 -1.71
CA TYR A 181 12.40 20.68 -0.86
C TYR A 181 11.07 20.35 -1.54
N VAL A 182 10.49 21.32 -2.26
CA VAL A 182 9.31 21.04 -3.09
C VAL A 182 9.65 20.04 -4.19
N LYS A 183 10.81 20.17 -4.85
CA LYS A 183 11.28 19.19 -5.85
C LYS A 183 11.43 17.78 -5.27
N GLU A 184 11.86 17.63 -4.01
CA GLU A 184 11.90 16.33 -3.33
C GLU A 184 10.50 15.73 -3.16
N THR A 185 9.53 16.53 -2.69
CA THR A 185 8.13 16.08 -2.57
C THR A 185 7.55 15.65 -3.91
N LEU A 186 7.69 16.47 -4.96
CA LEU A 186 7.17 16.14 -6.29
C LEU A 186 7.82 14.89 -6.88
N ARG A 187 9.13 14.70 -6.66
CA ARG A 187 9.82 13.47 -7.11
C ARG A 187 9.32 12.24 -6.38
N PHE A 188 9.04 12.33 -5.07
CA PHE A 188 8.46 11.24 -4.32
C PHE A 188 7.10 10.84 -4.91
N LEU A 189 6.17 11.80 -5.03
CA LEU A 189 4.82 11.55 -5.55
C LEU A 189 4.86 10.99 -6.98
N MET A 190 5.58 11.67 -7.89
CA MET A 190 5.79 11.18 -9.26
C MET A 190 6.36 9.75 -9.33
N THR A 191 7.21 9.36 -8.37
CA THR A 191 7.76 8.00 -8.32
C THR A 191 6.74 6.99 -7.80
N ARG A 192 5.83 7.40 -6.90
CA ARG A 192 4.71 6.56 -6.47
C ARG A 192 3.76 6.28 -7.63
N GLU A 193 3.47 7.26 -8.47
CA GLU A 193 2.68 7.08 -9.70
C GLU A 193 3.25 5.96 -10.58
N VAL A 194 4.58 5.94 -10.76
CA VAL A 194 5.27 4.91 -11.54
C VAL A 194 5.12 3.53 -10.89
N ALA A 195 5.11 3.45 -9.56
CA ALA A 195 4.93 2.19 -8.86
C ALA A 195 3.48 1.70 -8.96
N HIS A 196 2.50 2.58 -8.80
CA HIS A 196 1.08 2.25 -8.94
C HIS A 196 0.74 1.82 -10.36
N PHE A 197 1.28 2.51 -11.37
CA PHE A 197 1.24 2.09 -12.77
C PHE A 197 1.67 0.62 -12.93
N GLN A 198 2.84 0.25 -12.39
CA GLN A 198 3.35 -1.13 -12.48
C GLN A 198 2.48 -2.12 -11.73
N MET A 199 1.94 -1.74 -10.57
CA MET A 199 1.03 -2.58 -9.78
C MET A 199 -0.28 -2.86 -10.53
N PHE A 200 -0.86 -1.83 -11.18
CA PHE A 200 -2.08 -2.00 -11.96
C PHE A 200 -1.85 -2.82 -13.25
N GLU A 201 -0.72 -2.65 -13.93
CA GLU A 201 -0.35 -3.51 -15.05
C GLU A 201 -0.22 -4.98 -14.61
N ALA A 202 0.53 -5.23 -13.53
CA ALA A 202 0.68 -6.58 -12.99
C ALA A 202 -0.68 -7.20 -12.60
N ALA A 203 -1.57 -6.43 -11.97
CA ALA A 203 -2.91 -6.90 -11.64
C ALA A 203 -3.74 -7.24 -12.89
N LEU A 204 -3.69 -6.39 -13.92
CA LEU A 204 -4.40 -6.59 -15.18
C LEU A 204 -3.92 -7.85 -15.91
N GLU A 205 -2.62 -8.14 -15.87
CA GLU A 205 -2.04 -9.35 -16.47
C GLU A 205 -2.58 -10.65 -15.87
N THR A 206 -2.93 -10.65 -14.58
CA THR A 206 -3.50 -11.84 -13.91
C THR A 206 -4.95 -12.14 -14.31
N LEU A 207 -5.66 -11.19 -14.93
CA LEU A 207 -7.02 -11.39 -15.39
C LEU A 207 -6.97 -11.86 -16.85
N GLN A 208 -7.15 -13.16 -17.11
CA GLN A 208 -7.23 -13.68 -18.49
C GLN A 208 -8.57 -14.37 -18.76
N PRO A 209 -9.10 -14.27 -19.99
CA PRO A 209 -8.71 -13.29 -21.01
C PRO A 209 -9.10 -11.85 -20.58
N ASN A 210 -8.25 -10.87 -20.89
CA ASN A 210 -8.54 -9.43 -20.65
C ASN A 210 -8.71 -8.60 -21.92
N PHE A 211 -8.81 -9.22 -23.10
CA PHE A 211 -9.01 -8.50 -24.36
C PHE A 211 -9.92 -9.26 -25.34
N PRO A 212 -10.82 -8.56 -26.05
CA PRO A 212 -11.28 -7.21 -25.72
C PRO A 212 -11.89 -7.16 -24.29
N PRO A 213 -11.86 -6.01 -23.60
CA PRO A 213 -12.50 -5.89 -22.28
C PRO A 213 -13.98 -6.27 -22.33
N GLY A 214 -14.51 -6.80 -21.23
CA GLY A 214 -15.87 -7.34 -21.17
C GLY A 214 -16.01 -8.73 -21.80
N ILE A 215 -17.26 -9.15 -22.00
CA ILE A 215 -17.59 -10.52 -22.45
C ILE A 215 -17.77 -10.66 -23.96
N LEU A 216 -18.04 -9.55 -24.67
CA LEU A 216 -18.35 -9.57 -26.10
C LEU A 216 -17.09 -9.32 -26.94
N GLN A 217 -16.85 -10.23 -27.87
CA GLN A 217 -15.83 -10.16 -28.88
C GLN A 217 -16.25 -9.25 -30.04
N SER A 218 -15.27 -8.72 -30.77
CA SER A 218 -15.49 -7.88 -31.96
C SER A 218 -16.01 -8.67 -33.16
N ASP A 219 -16.75 -8.00 -34.04
CA ASP A 219 -17.17 -8.55 -35.34
C ASP A 219 -15.96 -8.68 -36.29
N PRO A 220 -15.67 -9.88 -36.81
CA PRO A 220 -14.48 -10.14 -37.64
C PRO A 220 -14.53 -9.46 -39.02
N ARG A 221 -15.67 -8.88 -39.41
CA ARG A 221 -15.77 -8.06 -40.62
C ARG A 221 -15.07 -6.71 -40.48
N TYR A 222 -14.93 -6.21 -39.25
CA TYR A 222 -14.55 -4.83 -38.99
C TYR A 222 -13.31 -4.67 -38.10
N SER A 223 -12.94 -5.69 -37.34
CA SER A 223 -11.92 -5.59 -36.28
C SER A 223 -10.50 -5.26 -36.74
N ASN A 224 -10.22 -5.42 -38.03
CA ASN A 224 -8.93 -5.17 -38.67
C ASN A 224 -9.00 -4.15 -39.83
N LEU A 225 -10.11 -3.42 -39.98
CA LEU A 225 -10.20 -2.35 -40.97
C LEU A 225 -9.48 -1.10 -40.47
N TYR A 226 -8.56 -0.57 -41.27
CA TYR A 226 -7.95 0.74 -41.05
C TYR A 226 -8.44 1.70 -42.13
N PHE A 227 -9.16 2.76 -41.75
CA PHE A 227 -9.64 3.77 -42.70
C PHE A 227 -8.68 4.95 -42.77
N ASN A 228 -8.19 5.27 -43.96
CA ASN A 228 -7.43 6.49 -44.19
C ASN A 228 -8.36 7.71 -44.28
N MET A 229 -8.82 8.20 -43.12
CA MET A 229 -9.83 9.26 -43.03
C MET A 229 -9.29 10.67 -43.24
N SER A 230 -7.99 10.83 -43.46
CA SER A 230 -7.33 12.13 -43.63
C SER A 230 -6.59 12.19 -44.96
N SER A 231 -6.47 13.37 -45.54
CA SER A 231 -5.70 13.59 -46.76
C SER A 231 -4.35 14.22 -46.44
N GLY A 232 -3.30 13.79 -47.15
CA GLY A 232 -1.96 14.35 -47.00
C GLY A 232 -0.87 13.28 -47.12
N ASN A 233 0.12 13.37 -46.24
CA ASN A 233 1.16 12.35 -46.15
C ASN A 233 0.65 11.17 -45.33
N ASP A 234 0.65 10.00 -45.94
CA ASP A 234 0.28 8.76 -45.28
C ASP A 234 1.50 8.11 -44.61
N PHE A 235 1.28 7.52 -43.45
CA PHE A 235 2.30 6.84 -42.67
C PHE A 235 1.87 5.42 -42.34
N SER A 236 2.82 4.51 -42.51
CA SER A 236 2.65 3.09 -42.25
C SER A 236 3.36 2.66 -40.96
N GLY A 237 2.77 1.72 -40.24
CA GLY A 237 3.35 1.13 -39.03
C GLY A 237 2.53 -0.05 -38.49
N PRO A 238 2.93 -0.63 -37.34
CA PRO A 238 2.25 -1.79 -36.77
C PRO A 238 0.78 -1.59 -36.37
N TRP A 239 0.26 -0.36 -36.46
CA TRP A 239 -1.14 -0.01 -36.18
C TRP A 239 -2.03 -0.01 -37.43
N ASN A 240 -1.47 -0.15 -38.64
CA ASN A 240 -2.22 -0.17 -39.90
C ASN A 240 -1.64 -1.09 -40.99
N GLU A 241 -0.48 -1.71 -40.75
CA GLU A 241 0.12 -2.73 -41.60
C GLU A 241 0.49 -3.99 -40.81
N GLY A 242 0.59 -5.13 -41.51
CA GLY A 242 0.91 -6.41 -40.89
C GLY A 242 -0.28 -6.96 -40.11
N VAL A 243 -0.04 -7.53 -38.92
CA VAL A 243 -1.08 -8.16 -38.09
C VAL A 243 -1.36 -7.35 -36.82
N SER A 244 -2.62 -7.32 -36.41
CA SER A 244 -3.06 -6.64 -35.19
C SER A 244 -2.45 -7.26 -33.94
N SER A 245 -2.02 -6.41 -33.02
CA SER A 245 -1.20 -6.79 -31.86
C SER A 245 -1.86 -7.78 -30.88
N ARG A 246 -3.20 -7.81 -30.84
CA ARG A 246 -3.96 -8.63 -29.89
C ARG A 246 -4.76 -9.76 -30.55
N LEU A 247 -5.39 -9.50 -31.70
CA LEU A 247 -6.22 -10.49 -32.38
C LEU A 247 -5.44 -11.29 -33.44
N GLY A 248 -4.24 -10.83 -33.83
CA GLY A 248 -3.44 -11.49 -34.86
C GLY A 248 -4.08 -11.44 -36.25
N GLU A 249 -4.88 -10.40 -36.51
CA GLU A 249 -5.62 -10.23 -37.77
C GLU A 249 -4.85 -9.32 -38.70
N GLU A 250 -4.65 -9.72 -39.95
CA GLU A 250 -3.98 -8.91 -40.96
C GLU A 250 -4.78 -7.63 -41.24
N PHE A 251 -4.16 -6.47 -41.09
CA PHE A 251 -4.84 -5.19 -41.32
C PHE A 251 -5.29 -5.05 -42.77
N GLN A 252 -6.51 -4.55 -42.95
CA GLN A 252 -7.06 -4.16 -44.24
C GLN A 252 -7.04 -2.64 -44.35
N TYR A 253 -6.06 -2.12 -45.09
CA TYR A 253 -5.92 -0.67 -45.32
C TYR A 253 -6.94 -0.19 -46.37
N ILE A 254 -7.80 0.74 -45.97
CA ILE A 254 -8.82 1.36 -46.82
C ILE A 254 -8.36 2.75 -47.19
N ASP A 255 -7.78 2.87 -48.38
CA ASP A 255 -7.18 4.11 -48.90
C ASP A 255 -8.21 5.16 -49.31
N ASP A 256 -9.34 4.73 -49.88
CA ASP A 256 -10.48 5.60 -50.21
C ASP A 256 -11.72 5.19 -49.39
N PRO A 257 -11.88 5.74 -48.16
CA PRO A 257 -13.02 5.43 -47.31
C PRO A 257 -14.37 5.73 -47.96
N ILE A 258 -14.47 6.81 -48.75
CA ILE A 258 -15.74 7.23 -49.35
C ILE A 258 -16.18 6.17 -50.37
N ARG A 259 -15.28 5.81 -51.27
CA ARG A 259 -15.55 4.78 -52.27
C ARG A 259 -15.84 3.43 -51.61
N HIS A 260 -15.04 3.01 -50.63
CA HIS A 260 -15.22 1.74 -49.94
C HIS A 260 -16.59 1.64 -49.25
N VAL A 261 -17.01 2.70 -48.56
CA VAL A 261 -18.33 2.78 -47.93
C VAL A 261 -19.46 2.73 -48.97
N MET A 262 -19.31 3.39 -50.12
CA MET A 262 -20.30 3.32 -51.21
C MET A 262 -20.39 1.91 -51.82
N GLU A 263 -19.25 1.27 -52.09
CA GLU A 263 -19.19 -0.05 -52.72
C GLU A 263 -19.67 -1.19 -51.80
N THR A 264 -19.56 -1.01 -50.48
CA THR A 264 -19.97 -2.00 -49.47
C THR A 264 -21.34 -1.72 -48.86
N ASN A 265 -22.13 -0.81 -49.45
CA ASN A 265 -23.44 -0.41 -48.94
C ASN A 265 -23.38 -0.02 -47.46
N GLY A 266 -22.54 0.96 -47.13
CA GLY A 266 -22.35 1.38 -45.74
C GLY A 266 -21.73 0.31 -44.85
N LEU A 267 -20.81 -0.51 -45.40
CA LEU A 267 -20.18 -1.66 -44.76
C LEU A 267 -21.12 -2.86 -44.48
N LEU A 268 -22.40 -2.80 -44.83
CA LEU A 268 -23.32 -3.92 -44.64
C LEU A 268 -22.90 -5.17 -45.42
N ASP A 269 -22.31 -4.97 -46.59
CA ASP A 269 -21.83 -6.05 -47.48
C ASP A 269 -20.34 -6.37 -47.25
N GLN A 270 -19.70 -5.79 -46.23
CA GLN A 270 -18.32 -6.08 -45.86
C GLN A 270 -18.17 -7.56 -45.49
N LYS A 271 -17.12 -8.19 -46.02
CA LYS A 271 -16.77 -9.58 -45.71
C LYS A 271 -15.58 -9.60 -44.75
N ALA A 272 -15.55 -10.61 -43.87
CA ALA A 272 -14.38 -10.86 -43.05
C ALA A 272 -13.21 -11.30 -43.95
N ALA A 273 -12.06 -10.66 -43.78
CA ALA A 273 -10.81 -10.96 -44.47
C ALA A 273 -9.64 -10.68 -43.53
N GLY A 274 -8.47 -11.27 -43.77
CA GLY A 274 -7.30 -11.12 -42.90
C GLY A 274 -7.46 -11.77 -41.51
N THR A 275 -8.49 -12.59 -41.28
CA THR A 275 -8.76 -13.24 -39.99
C THR A 275 -9.29 -14.65 -40.18
N ASN A 276 -8.96 -15.55 -39.26
CA ASN A 276 -9.55 -16.89 -39.16
C ASN A 276 -10.87 -16.88 -38.35
N ARG A 277 -11.21 -15.74 -37.73
CA ARG A 277 -12.43 -15.60 -36.92
C ARG A 277 -13.64 -15.51 -37.85
N THR A 278 -14.69 -16.25 -37.47
CA THR A 278 -15.99 -16.23 -38.14
C THR A 278 -17.04 -15.74 -37.17
N GLU A 279 -18.18 -15.25 -37.67
CA GLU A 279 -19.31 -14.88 -36.80
C GLU A 279 -19.69 -16.02 -35.85
N LYS A 280 -19.69 -17.27 -36.35
CA LYS A 280 -19.97 -18.45 -35.54
C LYS A 280 -18.94 -18.66 -34.43
N SER A 281 -17.64 -18.54 -34.71
CA SER A 281 -16.62 -18.71 -33.68
C SER A 281 -16.68 -17.57 -32.65
N VAL A 282 -16.97 -16.34 -33.08
CA VAL A 282 -17.17 -15.18 -32.20
C VAL A 282 -18.37 -15.40 -31.27
N GLN A 283 -19.50 -15.87 -31.78
CA GLN A 283 -20.67 -16.16 -30.94
C GLN A 283 -20.39 -17.30 -29.94
N GLN A 284 -19.62 -18.31 -30.32
CA GLN A 284 -19.18 -19.36 -29.40
C GLN A 284 -18.28 -18.81 -28.29
N MET A 285 -17.32 -17.94 -28.63
CA MET A 285 -16.46 -17.26 -27.65
C MET A 285 -17.25 -16.39 -26.70
N ASN A 286 -18.19 -15.58 -27.21
CA ASN A 286 -19.07 -14.73 -26.40
C ASN A 286 -19.84 -15.55 -25.38
N LYS A 287 -20.46 -16.65 -25.83
CA LYS A 287 -21.23 -17.53 -24.96
C LYS A 287 -20.35 -18.17 -23.89
N ALA A 288 -19.20 -18.72 -24.27
CA ALA A 288 -18.29 -19.37 -23.34
C ALA A 288 -17.79 -18.40 -22.26
N LEU A 289 -17.31 -17.21 -22.66
CA LEU A 289 -16.80 -16.21 -21.72
C LEU A 289 -17.92 -15.63 -20.83
N SER A 290 -19.12 -15.43 -21.38
CA SER A 290 -20.27 -14.99 -20.61
C SER A 290 -20.67 -16.01 -19.53
N GLU A 291 -20.69 -17.30 -19.87
CA GLU A 291 -21.00 -18.38 -18.91
C GLU A 291 -19.93 -18.47 -17.82
N GLU A 292 -18.65 -18.41 -18.20
CA GLU A 292 -17.51 -18.43 -17.26
C GLU A 292 -17.57 -17.25 -16.27
N ARG A 293 -17.66 -16.01 -16.77
CA ARG A 293 -17.69 -14.81 -15.93
C ARG A 293 -18.93 -14.75 -15.05
N SER A 294 -20.08 -15.17 -15.57
CA SER A 294 -21.31 -15.22 -14.77
C SER A 294 -21.20 -16.24 -13.64
N ALA A 295 -20.63 -17.42 -13.91
CA ALA A 295 -20.42 -18.45 -12.90
C ALA A 295 -19.42 -18.01 -11.82
N GLU A 296 -18.30 -17.38 -12.21
CA GLU A 296 -17.29 -16.81 -11.30
C GLU A 296 -17.93 -15.82 -10.31
N VAL A 297 -18.67 -14.84 -10.83
CA VAL A 297 -19.32 -13.81 -10.00
C VAL A 297 -20.43 -14.42 -9.12
N ALA A 298 -21.26 -15.31 -9.66
CA ALA A 298 -22.34 -15.94 -8.92
C ALA A 298 -21.83 -16.85 -7.79
N ALA A 299 -20.71 -17.54 -8.01
CA ALA A 299 -20.06 -18.37 -6.99
C ALA A 299 -19.47 -17.52 -5.86
N ALA A 300 -18.87 -16.38 -6.20
CA ALA A 300 -18.31 -15.46 -5.21
C ALA A 300 -19.37 -14.67 -4.42
N SER A 301 -20.50 -14.34 -5.06
CA SER A 301 -21.59 -13.53 -4.50
C SER A 301 -22.96 -14.18 -4.72
N PRO A 302 -23.30 -15.25 -3.98
CA PRO A 302 -24.57 -15.97 -4.16
C PRO A 302 -25.78 -15.12 -3.74
N ILE A 303 -26.93 -15.31 -4.39
CA ILE A 303 -28.17 -14.63 -4.02
C ILE A 303 -28.63 -15.13 -2.64
N GLY A 304 -28.73 -14.22 -1.67
CA GLY A 304 -29.14 -14.54 -0.30
C GLY A 304 -28.76 -13.43 0.69
N PRO A 305 -28.93 -13.64 2.01
CA PRO A 305 -28.42 -12.72 3.02
C PRO A 305 -26.91 -12.49 2.85
N GLN A 306 -26.52 -11.23 2.71
CA GLN A 306 -25.14 -10.81 2.51
C GLN A 306 -24.62 -10.10 3.76
N GLN A 307 -23.34 -10.29 4.07
CA GLN A 307 -22.64 -9.56 5.12
C GLN A 307 -21.28 -9.13 4.58
N TRP A 308 -20.96 -7.84 4.72
CA TRP A 308 -19.71 -7.28 4.23
C TRP A 308 -18.50 -7.78 5.03
N ASN A 309 -18.60 -7.67 6.35
CA ASN A 309 -17.60 -8.16 7.28
C ASN A 309 -18.02 -9.56 7.72
N LYS A 310 -17.37 -10.60 7.20
CA LYS A 310 -17.50 -11.93 7.79
C LYS A 310 -16.70 -11.92 9.09
N PRO A 311 -17.27 -12.26 10.26
CA PRO A 311 -16.47 -12.46 11.46
C PRO A 311 -15.50 -13.62 11.18
N GLU A 312 -14.27 -13.31 10.81
CA GLU A 312 -13.31 -14.31 10.34
C GLU A 312 -12.90 -15.26 11.45
N ALA A 313 -12.83 -16.54 11.06
CA ALA A 313 -12.03 -17.55 11.71
C ALA A 313 -10.55 -17.11 11.73
N GLY A 314 -10.12 -16.45 12.81
CA GLY A 314 -8.71 -16.18 13.12
C GLY A 314 -8.04 -15.16 12.19
N ASN A 315 -7.37 -14.16 12.77
CA ASN A 315 -6.55 -13.23 12.00
C ASN A 315 -5.55 -13.96 11.06
N ALA A 316 -5.10 -13.30 9.99
CA ALA A 316 -4.18 -13.89 9.01
C ALA A 316 -2.92 -14.50 9.65
N ALA A 317 -2.42 -13.94 10.75
CA ALA A 317 -1.28 -14.50 11.49
C ALA A 317 -1.65 -15.80 12.23
N THR A 318 -2.85 -15.93 12.79
CA THR A 318 -3.41 -17.15 13.37
C THR A 318 -3.58 -18.20 12.29
N HIS A 319 -4.11 -17.83 11.11
CA HIS A 319 -4.27 -18.75 10.00
C HIS A 319 -2.92 -19.25 9.46
N LEU A 320 -1.93 -18.36 9.30
CA LEU A 320 -0.59 -18.69 8.79
C LEU A 320 0.25 -19.51 9.78
N SER A 321 0.21 -19.18 11.07
CA SER A 321 1.05 -19.83 12.09
C SER A 321 0.39 -21.02 12.78
N GLY A 322 -0.94 -21.07 12.78
CA GLY A 322 -1.73 -21.97 13.63
C GLY A 322 -1.69 -21.60 15.11
N MET A 323 -1.06 -20.46 15.49
CA MET A 323 -1.01 -20.00 16.87
C MET A 323 -2.24 -19.15 17.21
N PRO A 324 -2.83 -19.30 18.41
CA PRO A 324 -3.85 -18.37 18.87
C PRO A 324 -3.25 -16.97 19.03
N ILE A 325 -3.85 -15.99 18.38
CA ILE A 325 -3.45 -14.58 18.48
C ILE A 325 -4.68 -13.73 18.82
N GLU A 326 -4.66 -13.05 19.96
CA GLU A 326 -5.56 -11.95 20.31
C GLU A 326 -5.15 -10.74 19.49
N ASN A 327 -5.90 -10.41 18.45
CA ASN A 327 -5.56 -9.34 17.52
C ASN A 327 -6.14 -7.98 17.92
N LYS A 328 -7.14 -7.97 18.82
CA LYS A 328 -7.83 -6.72 19.17
C LYS A 328 -6.94 -5.77 19.96
N ILE A 329 -5.88 -6.27 20.58
CA ILE A 329 -4.96 -5.45 21.35
C ILE A 329 -4.31 -4.34 20.50
N TRP A 330 -4.10 -4.52 19.20
CA TRP A 330 -3.58 -3.44 18.33
C TRP A 330 -4.59 -2.34 18.06
N ALA A 331 -5.88 -2.60 18.30
CA ALA A 331 -6.94 -1.61 18.16
C ALA A 331 -7.38 -1.02 19.52
N ILE A 332 -7.32 -1.81 20.59
CA ILE A 332 -7.86 -1.43 21.91
C ILE A 332 -6.79 -0.76 22.79
N ASP A 333 -5.59 -1.34 22.89
CA ASP A 333 -4.51 -0.85 23.76
C ASP A 333 -3.13 -1.20 23.16
N PRO A 334 -2.78 -0.64 21.98
CA PRO A 334 -1.58 -1.02 21.27
C PRO A 334 -0.31 -0.67 22.07
N PRO A 335 0.70 -1.57 22.11
CA PRO A 335 2.01 -1.21 22.63
C PRO A 335 2.63 -0.10 21.80
N ALA A 336 3.02 1.01 22.45
CA ALA A 336 3.66 2.13 21.76
C ALA A 336 5.07 1.78 21.26
N SER A 337 5.72 0.80 21.89
CA SER A 337 7.05 0.31 21.52
C SER A 337 7.33 -1.05 22.16
N SER A 338 8.21 -1.84 21.55
CA SER A 338 8.80 -3.04 22.15
C SER A 338 10.04 -2.76 23.00
N TYR A 339 10.51 -1.52 23.08
CA TYR A 339 11.72 -1.17 23.85
C TYR A 339 11.57 -1.45 25.36
N PRO A 340 10.48 -1.00 26.03
CA PRO A 340 10.31 -1.26 27.46
C PRO A 340 10.27 -2.76 27.79
N SER A 341 9.62 -3.55 26.95
CA SER A 341 9.56 -5.00 27.09
C SER A 341 10.90 -5.68 26.86
N CYS A 342 11.71 -5.22 25.90
CA CYS A 342 13.07 -5.75 25.69
C CYS A 342 14.00 -5.42 26.88
N ILE A 343 13.91 -4.21 27.43
CA ILE A 343 14.68 -3.81 28.63
C ILE A 343 14.26 -4.69 29.83
N ALA A 344 12.96 -4.90 30.01
CA ALA A 344 12.43 -5.76 31.07
C ALA A 344 12.98 -7.20 30.98
N VAL A 345 13.09 -7.77 29.78
CA VAL A 345 13.73 -9.09 29.58
C VAL A 345 15.18 -9.07 30.07
N LYS A 346 15.93 -7.99 29.81
CA LYS A 346 17.30 -7.84 30.32
C LYS A 346 17.37 -7.75 31.84
N CYS A 347 16.44 -7.02 32.47
CA CYS A 347 16.38 -6.97 33.94
C CYS A 347 16.12 -8.35 34.56
N ALA A 348 15.31 -9.21 33.92
CA ALA A 348 15.13 -10.59 34.36
C ALA A 348 16.40 -11.44 34.10
N GLU A 349 17.01 -11.30 32.92
CA GLU A 349 18.23 -12.03 32.52
C GLU A 349 19.44 -11.73 33.43
N GLU A 350 19.54 -10.50 33.94
CA GLU A 350 20.59 -10.11 34.92
C GLU A 350 20.48 -10.86 36.25
N GLN A 351 19.31 -11.40 36.60
CA GLN A 351 19.16 -12.24 37.78
C GLN A 351 19.56 -13.69 37.49
N SER A 352 19.12 -14.22 36.34
CA SER A 352 19.59 -15.49 35.79
C SER A 352 19.09 -15.69 34.35
N LEU A 353 19.80 -16.53 33.59
CA LEU A 353 19.35 -16.94 32.24
C LEU A 353 17.96 -17.59 32.26
N VAL A 354 17.67 -18.38 33.30
CA VAL A 354 16.35 -19.05 33.47
C VAL A 354 15.25 -18.01 33.66
N ALA A 355 15.49 -16.97 34.47
CA ALA A 355 14.54 -15.88 34.66
C ALA A 355 14.32 -15.09 33.37
N GLY A 356 15.38 -14.79 32.61
CA GLY A 356 15.28 -14.11 31.31
C GLY A 356 14.44 -14.89 30.30
N GLU A 357 14.67 -16.21 30.18
CA GLU A 357 13.92 -17.08 29.27
C GLU A 357 12.43 -17.18 29.66
N ALA A 358 12.15 -17.43 30.94
CA ALA A 358 10.79 -17.52 31.45
C ALA A 358 10.02 -16.20 31.26
N TYR A 359 10.67 -15.07 31.54
CA TYR A 359 10.06 -13.75 31.39
C TYR A 359 9.78 -13.40 29.92
N LEU A 360 10.71 -13.71 29.01
CA LEU A 360 10.50 -13.52 27.56
C LEU A 360 9.33 -14.35 27.04
N ARG A 361 9.19 -15.61 27.50
CA ARG A 361 8.05 -16.47 27.16
C ARG A 361 6.74 -15.83 27.63
N LEU A 362 6.66 -15.46 28.90
CA LEU A 362 5.45 -14.90 29.49
C LEU A 362 5.05 -13.58 28.81
N LEU A 363 6.03 -12.77 28.42
CA LEU A 363 5.81 -11.51 27.71
C LEU A 363 5.23 -11.73 26.30
N ARG A 364 5.68 -12.76 25.58
CA ARG A 364 5.09 -13.15 24.29
C ARG A 364 3.65 -13.63 24.45
N GLU A 365 3.35 -14.42 25.48
CA GLU A 365 1.98 -14.86 25.76
C GLU A 365 1.07 -13.70 26.17
N ALA A 366 1.57 -12.82 27.04
CA ALA A 366 0.84 -11.65 27.48
C ALA A 366 0.40 -10.79 26.29
N LEU A 367 1.31 -10.60 25.33
CA LEU A 367 1.04 -9.86 24.12
C LEU A 367 0.11 -10.62 23.16
N MET A 368 0.53 -11.80 22.73
CA MET A 368 -0.07 -12.50 21.60
C MET A 368 -1.36 -13.23 21.99
N ILE A 369 -1.50 -13.67 23.23
CA ILE A 369 -2.62 -14.54 23.63
C ILE A 369 -3.56 -13.80 24.58
N ARG A 370 -2.99 -13.10 25.57
CA ARG A 370 -3.77 -12.41 26.61
C ARG A 370 -4.16 -10.99 26.21
N GLY A 371 -3.65 -10.47 25.10
CA GLY A 371 -3.94 -9.13 24.61
C GLY A 371 -3.58 -8.04 25.62
N LYS A 372 -2.40 -8.11 26.23
CA LYS A 372 -1.90 -7.12 27.20
C LYS A 372 -0.87 -6.19 26.55
N ASN A 373 -0.92 -4.91 26.89
CA ASN A 373 0.03 -3.92 26.44
C ASN A 373 1.39 -4.07 27.15
N ILE A 374 2.34 -4.74 26.49
CA ILE A 374 3.70 -4.99 27.01
C ILE A 374 4.60 -3.75 27.04
N SER A 375 4.14 -2.59 26.57
CA SER A 375 4.87 -1.31 26.77
C SER A 375 4.53 -0.66 28.11
N SER A 376 3.48 -1.14 28.79
CA SER A 376 3.04 -0.63 30.10
C SER A 376 3.92 -1.17 31.22
N ARG A 377 4.50 -0.25 32.02
CA ARG A 377 5.30 -0.60 33.22
C ARG A 377 4.52 -1.47 34.20
N ASN A 378 3.23 -1.21 34.38
CA ASN A 378 2.40 -1.99 35.29
C ASN A 378 2.24 -3.43 34.82
N ILE A 379 2.03 -3.64 33.51
CA ILE A 379 1.95 -4.98 32.93
C ILE A 379 3.29 -5.70 33.06
N LEU A 380 4.42 -5.03 32.78
CA LEU A 380 5.75 -5.64 32.94
C LEU A 380 6.01 -6.11 34.39
N ILE A 381 5.62 -5.31 35.37
CA ILE A 381 5.72 -5.69 36.78
C ILE A 381 4.79 -6.85 37.13
N GLU A 382 3.55 -6.84 36.64
CA GLU A 382 2.59 -7.92 36.84
C GLU A 382 3.15 -9.27 36.33
N LEU A 383 3.76 -9.26 35.14
CA LEU A 383 4.40 -10.45 34.57
C LEU A 383 5.61 -10.91 35.40
N ALA A 384 6.36 -9.98 36.01
CA ALA A 384 7.46 -10.32 36.90
C ALA A 384 6.96 -10.97 38.20
N GLU A 385 5.81 -10.52 38.72
CA GLU A 385 5.16 -11.07 39.91
C GLU A 385 4.66 -12.51 39.67
N GLU A 386 4.15 -12.82 38.48
CA GLU A 386 3.80 -14.20 38.06
C GLU A 386 5.00 -15.16 38.11
N LEU A 387 6.23 -14.64 38.02
CA LEU A 387 7.48 -15.41 38.02
C LEU A 387 8.29 -15.26 39.32
N SER A 388 7.66 -14.84 40.41
CA SER A 388 8.30 -14.64 41.72
C SER A 388 9.03 -15.86 42.31
N THR A 389 8.77 -17.06 41.79
CA THR A 389 9.48 -18.30 42.14
C THR A 389 10.87 -18.42 41.49
N VAL A 390 11.10 -17.74 40.37
CA VAL A 390 12.35 -17.80 39.59
C VAL A 390 13.07 -16.45 39.50
N LEU A 391 12.42 -15.35 39.90
CA LEU A 391 13.02 -14.01 39.93
C LEU A 391 12.63 -13.23 41.20
N ASN A 392 13.56 -12.39 41.69
CA ASN A 392 13.30 -11.43 42.75
C ASN A 392 12.62 -10.18 42.17
N VAL A 393 11.32 -10.05 42.45
CA VAL A 393 10.47 -8.98 41.92
C VAL A 393 10.95 -7.59 42.37
N GLN A 394 11.42 -7.45 43.61
CA GLN A 394 11.86 -6.15 44.11
C GLN A 394 13.14 -5.69 43.39
N LYS A 395 14.09 -6.61 43.19
CA LYS A 395 15.28 -6.35 42.38
C LYS A 395 14.91 -6.03 40.95
N PHE A 396 13.97 -6.77 40.35
CA PHE A 396 13.49 -6.50 38.99
C PHE A 396 12.92 -5.09 38.84
N LYS A 397 12.07 -4.65 39.79
CA LYS A 397 11.52 -3.30 39.83
C LYS A 397 12.62 -2.24 39.89
N THR A 398 13.60 -2.44 40.78
CA THR A 398 14.75 -1.54 40.91
C THR A 398 15.59 -1.50 39.64
N ASP A 399 15.88 -2.64 39.02
CA ASP A 399 16.68 -2.72 37.81
C ASP A 399 15.95 -2.06 36.62
N LEU A 400 14.63 -2.23 36.52
CA LEU A 400 13.78 -1.63 35.48
C LEU A 400 13.74 -0.09 35.57
N ASP A 401 13.83 0.46 36.78
CA ASP A 401 13.90 1.91 37.02
C ASP A 401 15.35 2.45 36.96
N SER A 402 16.33 1.59 36.72
CA SER A 402 17.76 1.93 36.61
C SER A 402 18.28 1.82 35.18
N ASP A 403 19.52 2.26 34.95
CA ASP A 403 20.17 2.15 33.64
C ASP A 403 20.67 0.73 33.30
N ILE A 404 20.68 -0.21 34.26
CA ILE A 404 21.25 -1.56 34.07
C ILE A 404 20.63 -2.30 32.88
N GLY A 405 19.30 -2.40 32.85
CA GLY A 405 18.60 -3.07 31.74
C GLY A 405 18.76 -2.34 30.42
N LEU A 406 18.80 -1.01 30.46
CA LEU A 406 18.97 -0.15 29.28
C LEU A 406 20.36 -0.31 28.66
N GLU A 407 21.42 -0.37 29.46
CA GLU A 407 22.80 -0.57 29.00
C GLU A 407 22.97 -1.94 28.34
N LYS A 408 22.39 -2.99 28.93
CA LYS A 408 22.39 -4.34 28.36
C LYS A 408 21.62 -4.38 27.04
N PHE A 409 20.45 -3.74 26.98
CA PHE A 409 19.68 -3.65 25.74
C PHE A 409 20.40 -2.84 24.66
N ARG A 410 21.13 -1.77 25.01
CA ARG A 410 21.99 -1.04 24.06
C ARG A 410 23.08 -1.93 23.47
N THR A 411 23.67 -2.81 24.29
CA THR A 411 24.66 -3.79 23.84
C THR A 411 24.06 -4.73 22.78
N ASP A 412 22.84 -5.23 22.99
CA ASP A 412 22.11 -6.03 22.00
C ASP A 412 21.86 -5.25 20.70
N LEU A 413 21.46 -3.98 20.79
CA LEU A 413 21.25 -3.12 19.62
C LEU A 413 22.54 -2.90 18.82
N ASP A 414 23.67 -2.75 19.49
CA ASP A 414 24.98 -2.62 18.84
C ASP A 414 25.41 -3.95 18.20
N GLU A 415 25.10 -5.09 18.80
CA GLU A 415 25.31 -6.41 18.19
C GLU A 415 24.45 -6.58 16.92
N VAL A 416 23.17 -6.17 16.97
CA VAL A 416 22.26 -6.15 15.81
C VAL A 416 22.83 -5.33 14.65
N ARG A 417 23.36 -4.13 14.94
CA ARG A 417 23.99 -3.26 13.94
C ARG A 417 25.24 -3.88 13.36
N THR A 418 26.15 -4.33 14.23
CA THR A 418 27.46 -4.90 13.83
C THR A 418 27.29 -6.16 12.99
N LYS A 419 26.27 -6.97 13.28
CA LYS A 419 25.97 -8.21 12.53
C LYS A 419 25.03 -8.01 11.35
N ASN A 420 24.61 -6.78 11.05
CA ASN A 420 23.68 -6.44 9.98
C ASN A 420 22.40 -7.31 10.01
N ILE A 421 21.79 -7.43 11.20
CA ILE A 421 20.55 -8.17 11.39
C ILE A 421 19.38 -7.32 10.88
N ARG A 422 18.65 -7.84 9.88
CA ARG A 422 17.53 -7.17 9.20
C ARG A 422 16.21 -7.91 9.30
N ARG A 423 16.19 -9.15 9.78
CA ARG A 423 14.97 -9.96 9.93
C ARG A 423 14.95 -10.68 11.27
N PHE A 424 13.74 -10.84 11.82
CA PHE A 424 13.50 -11.51 13.08
C PHE A 424 12.64 -12.78 12.89
N PRO A 425 12.79 -13.82 13.75
CA PRO A 425 13.85 -13.94 14.75
C PRO A 425 15.24 -14.06 14.11
N ALA A 426 16.27 -13.66 14.84
CA ALA A 426 17.66 -13.86 14.44
C ALA A 426 18.35 -14.75 15.49
N LEU A 427 18.95 -15.85 15.04
CA LEU A 427 19.61 -16.82 15.92
C LEU A 427 21.09 -16.91 15.55
N VAL A 428 21.94 -16.82 16.58
CA VAL A 428 23.40 -16.92 16.43
C VAL A 428 23.87 -18.19 17.13
N PHE A 429 24.32 -19.16 16.35
CA PHE A 429 24.90 -20.40 16.87
C PHE A 429 26.39 -20.21 17.03
N ARG A 430 26.90 -20.49 18.23
CA ARG A 430 28.32 -20.42 18.56
C ARG A 430 28.79 -21.79 19.01
N ARG A 431 29.91 -22.24 18.45
CA ARG A 431 30.58 -23.47 18.87
C ARG A 431 32.07 -23.19 18.99
N GLN A 432 32.69 -23.68 20.06
CA GLN A 432 34.12 -23.51 20.27
C GLN A 432 34.91 -24.11 19.11
N GLY A 433 35.74 -23.30 18.46
CA GLY A 433 36.55 -23.70 17.30
C GLY A 433 35.87 -23.59 15.94
N TYR A 434 34.64 -23.08 15.85
CA TYR A 434 33.89 -22.88 14.60
C TYR A 434 33.44 -21.42 14.46
N GLU A 435 33.35 -20.95 13.22
CA GLU A 435 32.75 -19.64 12.92
C GLU A 435 31.27 -19.59 13.34
N PRO A 436 30.80 -18.49 13.97
CA PRO A 436 29.41 -18.35 14.35
C PRO A 436 28.47 -18.37 13.14
N LEU A 437 27.39 -19.16 13.20
CA LEU A 437 26.33 -19.11 12.18
C LEU A 437 25.24 -18.13 12.62
N LEU A 438 24.95 -17.13 11.78
CA LEU A 438 23.80 -16.24 11.92
C LEU A 438 22.68 -16.66 10.96
N LEU A 439 21.50 -16.95 11.51
CA LEU A 439 20.29 -17.23 10.75
C LEU A 439 19.25 -16.15 11.02
N GLN A 440 18.65 -15.61 9.96
CA GLN A 440 17.68 -14.51 10.05
C GLN A 440 16.33 -14.87 9.41
N GLY A 441 15.25 -14.59 10.14
CA GLY A 441 13.87 -14.83 9.74
C GLY A 441 13.35 -16.23 10.09
N TYR A 442 12.03 -16.38 10.08
CA TYR A 442 11.36 -17.66 10.32
C TYR A 442 11.78 -18.73 9.29
N ARG A 443 11.95 -19.98 9.77
CA ARG A 443 12.15 -21.18 8.97
C ARG A 443 11.38 -22.35 9.59
N PRO A 444 10.84 -23.28 8.80
CA PRO A 444 10.25 -24.52 9.32
C PRO A 444 11.27 -25.35 10.09
N TYR A 445 10.82 -26.12 11.10
CA TYR A 445 11.69 -26.96 11.94
C TYR A 445 12.57 -27.94 11.15
N ALA A 446 12.07 -28.52 10.07
CA ALA A 446 12.86 -29.43 9.23
C ALA A 446 14.12 -28.76 8.64
N ILE A 447 13.99 -27.49 8.22
CA ILE A 447 15.12 -26.69 7.72
C ILE A 447 16.11 -26.40 8.85
N TRP A 448 15.62 -26.16 10.08
CA TRP A 448 16.47 -25.99 11.25
C TRP A 448 17.33 -27.23 11.52
N LEU A 449 16.73 -28.42 11.49
CA LEU A 449 17.47 -29.68 11.69
C LEU A 449 18.53 -29.89 10.62
N GLU A 450 18.22 -29.64 9.35
CA GLU A 450 19.19 -29.79 8.26
C GLU A 450 20.41 -28.86 8.45
N LEU A 451 20.16 -27.59 8.80
CA LEU A 451 21.22 -26.62 9.05
C LEU A 451 22.07 -27.00 10.26
N MET A 452 21.43 -27.44 11.36
CA MET A 452 22.14 -27.88 12.56
C MET A 452 22.99 -29.13 12.32
N ASN A 453 22.46 -30.11 11.59
CA ASN A 453 23.23 -31.32 11.23
C ASN A 453 24.45 -31.00 10.37
N LYS A 454 24.36 -30.00 9.48
CA LYS A 454 25.52 -29.52 8.70
C LYS A 454 26.58 -28.85 9.57
N LEU A 455 26.17 -28.07 10.56
CA LEU A 455 27.09 -27.32 11.45
C LEU A 455 27.73 -28.18 12.53
N ALA A 456 26.99 -29.14 13.07
CA ALA A 456 27.40 -29.93 14.22
C ALA A 456 26.90 -31.37 14.09
N PRO A 457 27.43 -32.13 13.10
CA PRO A 457 26.97 -33.50 12.81
C PRO A 457 27.21 -34.48 13.96
N ASP A 458 28.06 -34.12 14.92
CA ASP A 458 28.40 -34.90 16.10
C ASP A 458 27.46 -34.65 17.29
N ILE A 459 26.60 -33.62 17.24
CA ILE A 459 25.57 -33.42 18.24
C ILE A 459 24.49 -34.48 18.05
N LYS A 460 24.40 -35.41 18.99
CA LYS A 460 23.31 -36.37 19.04
C LYS A 460 22.09 -35.75 19.70
N ARG A 461 20.92 -36.00 19.11
CA ARG A 461 19.63 -35.66 19.72
C ARG A 461 19.53 -36.36 21.08
N LYS A 462 19.19 -35.62 22.12
CA LYS A 462 18.87 -36.19 23.44
C LYS A 462 17.55 -36.97 23.32
N GLU A 463 17.48 -38.17 23.89
CA GLU A 463 16.23 -38.95 23.94
C GLU A 463 15.11 -38.11 24.56
N ASN A 464 13.94 -38.15 23.93
CA ASN A 464 12.83 -37.28 24.25
C ASN A 464 12.28 -37.62 25.64
N SER A 465 12.20 -36.64 26.53
CA SER A 465 11.75 -36.82 27.92
C SER A 465 10.23 -37.02 28.07
N GLY A 466 9.52 -37.27 26.96
CA GLY A 466 8.05 -37.34 26.91
C GLY A 466 7.40 -35.96 26.92
N ILE A 467 6.12 -35.90 26.53
CA ILE A 467 5.34 -34.65 26.49
C ILE A 467 5.12 -34.08 27.89
N GLU A 468 5.09 -34.95 28.91
CA GLU A 468 4.90 -34.60 30.31
C GLU A 468 6.07 -33.76 30.85
N ALA A 469 7.31 -34.13 30.52
CA ALA A 469 8.47 -33.33 30.90
C ALA A 469 8.52 -31.99 30.14
N TYR A 470 8.06 -31.96 28.89
CA TYR A 470 7.99 -30.73 28.11
C TYR A 470 6.93 -29.76 28.65
N ARG A 471 5.75 -30.28 29.05
CA ARG A 471 4.71 -29.50 29.76
C ARG A 471 5.16 -29.04 31.14
N ALA A 472 5.96 -29.84 31.85
CA ALA A 472 6.52 -29.43 33.14
C ALA A 472 7.51 -28.26 32.99
N TYR A 473 8.26 -28.21 31.88
CA TYR A 473 9.15 -27.09 31.57
C TYR A 473 8.38 -25.87 31.02
N TRP A 474 7.37 -26.10 30.17
CA TRP A 474 6.50 -25.07 29.59
C TRP A 474 5.04 -25.23 30.06
N PRO A 475 4.67 -24.67 31.23
CA PRO A 475 3.36 -24.89 31.84
C PRO A 475 2.18 -24.30 31.04
N HIS A 476 2.44 -23.40 30.10
CA HIS A 476 1.45 -22.78 29.20
C HIS A 476 1.58 -23.25 27.74
N LEU A 477 1.94 -24.52 27.54
CA LEU A 477 2.12 -25.11 26.22
C LEU A 477 0.81 -25.10 25.42
N LEU A 478 0.86 -24.55 24.21
CA LEU A 478 -0.27 -24.48 23.29
C LEU A 478 -0.41 -25.76 22.47
N GLU A 479 -1.63 -26.05 22.02
CA GLU A 479 -1.95 -27.24 21.20
C GLU A 479 -1.08 -27.31 19.92
N ARG A 480 -0.85 -26.16 19.25
CA ARG A 480 0.02 -26.08 18.07
C ARG A 480 1.47 -26.48 18.38
N GLU A 481 1.99 -26.06 19.53
CA GLU A 481 3.36 -26.33 19.99
C GLU A 481 3.51 -27.80 20.39
N GLU A 482 2.52 -28.36 21.08
CA GLU A 482 2.45 -29.78 21.41
C GLU A 482 2.41 -30.65 20.15
N LYS A 483 1.58 -30.29 19.16
CA LYS A 483 1.51 -30.99 17.89
C LYS A 483 2.86 -31.00 17.18
N GLU A 484 3.57 -29.87 17.16
CA GLU A 484 4.90 -29.77 16.57
C GLU A 484 5.90 -30.69 17.30
N MET A 485 5.88 -30.71 18.63
CA MET A 485 6.71 -31.62 19.42
C MET A 485 6.44 -33.11 19.14
N LEU A 486 5.16 -33.49 18.97
CA LEU A 486 4.78 -34.87 18.66
C LEU A 486 5.16 -35.28 17.23
N GLU A 487 4.99 -34.40 16.25
CA GLU A 487 5.47 -34.61 14.87
C GLU A 487 7.00 -34.79 14.82
N ILE A 488 7.72 -33.98 15.61
CA ILE A 488 9.18 -34.07 15.77
C ILE A 488 9.61 -35.38 16.46
N ALA A 489 8.78 -35.93 17.35
CA ALA A 489 9.03 -37.22 17.99
C ALA A 489 8.76 -38.43 17.07
N ALA A 490 7.92 -38.27 16.05
CA ALA A 490 7.56 -39.34 15.11
C ALA A 490 8.49 -39.48 13.90
N HIS A 491 9.37 -38.50 13.64
CA HIS A 491 10.22 -38.42 12.43
C HIS A 491 11.73 -38.39 12.68
N GLY A 492 12.18 -38.59 13.91
CA GLY A 492 13.58 -38.79 14.24
C GLY A 492 13.73 -39.73 15.41
#